data_AF-E8R723-F1
#
_entry.id   AF-E8R723-F1
#
_cell.length_a   1.000
_cell.length_b   1.000
_cell.length_c   1.000
_cell.angle_alpha   90.00
_cell.angle_beta   90.00
_cell.angle_gamma   90.00
#
_symmetry.space_group_name_H-M   'P 1'
#
loop_
_entity.id
_entity.type
_entity.pdbx_description
1 polymer ?
#
loop_
_entity_poly.entity_id
_entity_poly.type
_entity_poly.pdbx_seq_one_letter_code
_entity_poly.pdbx_strand_id
1 'polypeptide(L)'
;MQFICKASSAYCYMVDSMLKALGLTPLRTTGGEQPVGNIVFYAGRIDGELEGFLNSVAGHGLRVIIGVEHGGVVEKRVLKKIINIRRAGLEILVTASTMKDYRVLREEMPDVNVVYIPLHAPGSSVMRDLLPSDGGIATHSDECGRIVEVAGELEAVGFNPLIVNFSEKECSASSPWVINVATDSVFNLSSRIVIGVILDESASSYMVFDALYRNSRPLIVCSDMDIPVDSQMVIKTGRCSVDELASTIISLFSRIEYYRRIGSERPASTVAGRGMDALKEFIDGMRRQV
;
A
#
# COMPACT_ATOMS: atom_id res chain seq x y z
N MET A 1 -2.41 16.80 13.17
CA MET A 1 -2.71 15.36 13.21
C MET A 1 -1.40 14.63 12.95
N GLN A 2 -1.07 13.65 13.78
CA GLN A 2 0.12 12.83 13.62
C GLN A 2 -0.27 11.47 13.03
N PHE A 3 0.56 10.94 12.13
CA PHE A 3 0.43 9.58 11.61
C PHE A 3 1.64 8.74 12.00
N ILE A 4 1.41 7.74 12.85
CA ILE A 4 2.40 6.75 13.27
C ILE A 4 2.12 5.47 12.50
N CYS A 5 3.07 5.04 11.68
CA CYS A 5 2.93 3.75 11.00
C CYS A 5 3.94 2.72 11.50
N LYS A 6 3.41 1.63 12.05
CA LYS A 6 4.08 0.44 12.56
C LYS A 6 3.65 -0.85 11.83
N ALA A 7 2.95 -0.71 10.71
CA ALA A 7 2.51 -1.82 9.85
C ALA A 7 3.44 -2.02 8.65
N SER A 8 3.07 -2.93 7.74
CA SER A 8 3.73 -3.03 6.43
C SER A 8 3.68 -1.71 5.65
N SER A 9 4.70 -1.45 4.82
CA SER A 9 4.77 -0.28 3.94
C SER A 9 3.52 -0.13 3.07
N ALA A 10 2.93 -1.25 2.64
CA ALA A 10 1.69 -1.29 1.89
C ALA A 10 0.51 -0.72 2.70
N TYR A 11 0.29 -1.23 3.91
CA TYR A 11 -0.77 -0.74 4.79
C TYR A 11 -0.56 0.73 5.16
N CYS A 12 0.68 1.13 5.44
CA CYS A 12 1.02 2.53 5.72
C CYS A 12 0.62 3.46 4.58
N TYR A 13 0.95 3.08 3.34
CA TYR A 13 0.63 3.87 2.17
C TYR A 13 -0.88 4.00 1.96
N MET A 14 -1.64 2.94 2.23
CA MET A 14 -3.10 2.94 2.11
C MET A 14 -3.76 3.88 3.12
N VAL A 15 -3.33 3.82 4.38
CA VAL A 15 -3.80 4.73 5.42
C VAL A 15 -3.44 6.17 5.07
N ASP A 16 -2.21 6.44 4.64
CA ASP A 16 -1.79 7.78 4.21
C ASP A 16 -2.64 8.31 3.03
N SER A 17 -2.88 7.47 2.03
CA SER A 17 -3.72 7.81 0.87
C SER A 17 -5.17 8.09 1.25
N MET A 18 -5.74 7.28 2.17
CA MET A 18 -7.08 7.49 2.71
C MET A 18 -7.16 8.82 3.46
N LEU A 19 -6.19 9.12 4.33
CA LEU A 19 -6.14 10.37 5.09
C LEU A 19 -6.05 11.58 4.14
N LYS A 20 -5.20 11.51 3.11
CA LYS A 20 -5.11 12.54 2.06
C LYS A 20 -6.41 12.71 1.28
N ALA A 21 -7.11 11.62 0.95
CA ALA A 21 -8.42 11.68 0.29
C ALA A 21 -9.51 12.33 1.18
N LEU A 22 -9.33 12.30 2.50
CA LEU A 22 -10.16 13.03 3.46
C LEU A 22 -9.75 14.50 3.64
N GLY A 23 -8.77 14.98 2.86
CA GLY A 23 -8.22 16.34 2.99
C GLY A 23 -7.29 16.50 4.20
N LEU A 24 -6.85 15.41 4.81
CA LEU A 24 -5.91 15.43 5.94
C LEU A 24 -4.48 15.27 5.43
N THR A 25 -3.59 16.13 5.90
CA THR A 25 -2.14 16.05 5.63
C THR A 25 -1.44 15.70 6.94
N PRO A 26 -1.42 14.42 7.34
CA PRO A 26 -0.82 14.05 8.61
C PRO A 26 0.71 14.19 8.55
N LEU A 27 1.30 14.65 9.66
CA LEU A 27 2.76 14.60 9.81
C LEU A 27 3.14 13.14 10.10
N ARG A 28 3.79 12.47 9.14
CA ARG A 28 4.22 11.08 9.32
C ARG A 28 5.47 11.05 10.19
N THR A 29 5.40 10.38 11.32
CA THR A 29 6.52 10.26 12.27
C THR A 29 6.98 8.82 12.38
N THR A 30 8.29 8.58 12.22
CA THR A 30 8.92 7.27 12.36
C THR A 30 9.42 7.06 13.80
N GLY A 31 8.49 6.88 14.74
CA GLY A 31 8.76 6.41 16.11
C GLY A 31 9.42 7.39 17.09
N GLY A 32 9.24 7.14 18.39
CA GLY A 32 9.98 7.77 19.49
C GLY A 32 9.55 9.19 19.92
N GLU A 33 8.89 9.95 19.06
CA GLU A 33 8.44 11.31 19.40
C GLU A 33 7.17 11.30 20.26
N GLN A 34 7.08 12.22 21.23
CA GLN A 34 5.86 12.45 21.98
C GLN A 34 4.71 12.78 21.01
N PRO A 35 3.47 12.39 21.33
CA PRO A 35 2.31 12.71 20.50
C PRO A 35 2.22 14.21 20.25
N VAL A 36 2.20 14.65 18.98
CA VAL A 36 2.05 16.06 18.63
C VAL A 36 0.67 16.33 18.05
N GLY A 37 -0.08 17.24 18.69
CA GLY A 37 -1.43 17.66 18.29
C GLY A 37 -2.53 16.85 18.97
N ASN A 38 -3.79 17.06 18.57
CA ASN A 38 -4.97 16.54 19.28
C ASN A 38 -5.50 15.20 18.74
N ILE A 39 -4.97 14.74 17.60
CA ILE A 39 -5.33 13.47 16.96
C ILE A 39 -4.08 12.72 16.53
N VAL A 40 -4.02 11.45 16.90
CA VAL A 40 -2.99 10.50 16.44
C VAL A 40 -3.68 9.36 15.70
N PHE A 41 -3.22 9.09 14.48
CA PHE A 41 -3.56 7.88 13.74
C PHE A 41 -2.40 6.90 13.89
N TYR A 42 -2.65 5.77 14.55
CA TYR A 42 -1.73 4.64 14.66
C TYR A 42 -2.14 3.57 13.66
N ALA A 43 -1.28 3.21 12.71
CA ALA A 43 -1.49 2.08 11.80
C ALA A 43 -0.52 0.96 12.15
N GLY A 44 -1.03 -0.19 12.58
CA GLY A 44 -0.18 -1.26 13.10
C GLY A 44 -0.99 -2.51 13.48
N ARG A 45 -0.34 -3.37 14.27
CA ARG A 45 -0.95 -4.59 14.81
C ARG A 45 -1.45 -4.32 16.23
N ILE A 46 -2.27 -5.23 16.76
CA ILE A 46 -2.70 -5.20 18.16
C ILE A 46 -1.71 -6.03 18.97
N ASP A 47 -0.55 -5.45 19.24
CA ASP A 47 0.60 -6.11 19.88
C ASP A 47 1.27 -5.21 20.94
N GLY A 48 2.41 -5.67 21.46
CA GLY A 48 3.17 -4.94 22.49
C GLY A 48 3.63 -3.54 22.07
N GLU A 49 3.79 -3.26 20.77
CA GLU A 49 4.14 -1.91 20.31
C GLU A 49 2.96 -0.95 20.47
N LEU A 50 1.75 -1.40 20.12
CA LEU A 50 0.52 -0.64 20.36
C LEU A 50 0.32 -0.42 21.87
N GLU A 51 0.57 -1.42 22.70
CA GLU A 51 0.50 -1.28 24.15
C GLU A 51 1.47 -0.21 24.66
N GLY A 52 2.71 -0.21 24.20
CA GLY A 52 3.71 0.80 24.53
C GLY A 52 3.28 2.22 24.15
N PHE A 53 2.74 2.39 22.93
CA PHE A 53 2.17 3.67 22.48
C PHE A 53 0.97 4.10 23.33
N LEU A 54 0.03 3.19 23.61
CA LEU A 54 -1.14 3.51 24.42
C LEU A 54 -0.79 3.94 25.84
N ASN A 55 0.30 3.41 26.40
CA ASN A 55 0.83 3.86 27.69
C ASN A 55 1.41 5.28 27.63
N SER A 56 2.04 5.67 26.52
CA SER A 56 2.62 7.01 26.39
C SER A 56 1.58 8.10 26.14
N VAL A 57 0.39 7.74 25.64
CA VAL A 57 -0.71 8.68 25.38
C VAL A 57 -1.79 8.70 26.47
N ALA A 58 -1.73 7.77 27.44
CA ALA A 58 -2.69 7.68 28.52
C ALA A 58 -2.67 8.97 29.37
N GLY A 59 -3.81 9.66 29.46
CA GLY A 59 -3.96 10.91 30.22
C GLY A 59 -3.65 12.18 29.43
N HIS A 60 -3.15 12.06 28.21
CA HIS A 60 -3.13 13.19 27.27
C HIS A 60 -4.52 13.27 26.63
N GLY A 61 -5.12 14.47 26.55
CA GLY A 61 -6.47 14.71 25.99
C GLY A 61 -6.55 14.53 24.48
N LEU A 62 -6.07 13.39 23.99
CA LEU A 62 -5.87 13.04 22.59
C LEU A 62 -7.01 12.15 22.09
N ARG A 63 -7.34 12.27 20.81
CA ARG A 63 -8.13 11.26 20.09
C ARG A 63 -7.19 10.30 19.39
N VAL A 64 -7.42 9.01 19.59
CA VAL A 64 -6.59 7.96 19.00
C VAL A 64 -7.40 7.16 17.99
N ILE A 65 -6.92 7.11 16.76
CA ILE A 65 -7.46 6.24 15.71
C ILE A 65 -6.48 5.09 15.51
N ILE A 66 -6.94 3.85 15.67
CA ILE A 66 -6.13 2.63 15.55
C ILE A 66 -6.54 1.91 14.28
N GLY A 67 -5.71 1.98 13.24
CA GLY A 67 -5.81 1.17 12.02
C GLY A 67 -5.15 -0.19 12.21
N VAL A 68 -5.97 -1.25 12.20
CA VAL A 68 -5.49 -2.62 12.37
C VAL A 68 -5.16 -3.24 11.02
N GLU A 69 -3.90 -3.65 10.86
CA GLU A 69 -3.43 -4.40 9.71
C GLU A 69 -4.07 -5.81 9.66
N HIS A 70 -4.67 -6.15 8.52
CA HIS A 70 -5.21 -7.48 8.28
C HIS A 70 -4.18 -8.60 8.50
N GLY A 71 -4.60 -9.68 9.16
CA GLY A 71 -3.76 -10.85 9.40
C GLY A 71 -2.68 -10.65 10.48
N GLY A 72 -2.72 -9.53 11.21
CA GLY A 72 -1.92 -9.34 12.41
C GLY A 72 -2.37 -10.24 13.55
N VAL A 73 -1.41 -10.71 14.37
CA VAL A 73 -1.73 -11.39 15.64
C VAL A 73 -2.43 -10.38 16.56
N VAL A 74 -3.59 -10.77 17.09
CA VAL A 74 -4.34 -9.96 18.06
C VAL A 74 -3.98 -10.45 19.46
N GLU A 75 -3.19 -9.68 20.19
CA GLU A 75 -2.83 -10.01 21.56
C GLU A 75 -3.94 -9.61 22.53
N LYS A 76 -4.56 -10.61 23.19
CA LYS A 76 -5.67 -10.38 24.14
C LYS A 76 -5.35 -9.39 25.26
N ARG A 77 -4.09 -9.31 25.71
CA ARG A 77 -3.67 -8.34 26.73
C ARG A 77 -3.84 -6.89 26.24
N VAL A 78 -3.55 -6.63 24.96
CA VAL A 78 -3.60 -5.30 24.36
C VAL A 78 -5.04 -4.89 24.11
N LEU A 79 -5.91 -5.83 23.69
CA LEU A 79 -7.36 -5.58 23.61
C LEU A 79 -7.93 -5.11 24.95
N LYS A 80 -7.61 -5.80 26.05
CA LYS A 80 -8.02 -5.39 27.41
C LYS A 80 -7.50 -3.99 27.75
N LYS A 81 -6.27 -3.66 27.33
CA LYS A 81 -5.69 -2.34 27.53
C LYS A 81 -6.47 -1.24 26.79
N ILE A 82 -6.82 -1.46 25.53
CA ILE A 82 -7.63 -0.54 24.72
C ILE A 82 -8.97 -0.27 25.42
N ILE A 83 -9.67 -1.32 25.86
CA ILE A 83 -10.95 -1.20 26.58
C ILE A 83 -10.76 -0.37 27.86
N ASN A 84 -9.74 -0.65 28.66
CA ASN A 84 -9.50 0.05 29.92
C ASN A 84 -9.18 1.54 29.71
N ILE A 85 -8.36 1.88 28.71
CA ILE A 85 -8.03 3.27 28.39
C ILE A 85 -9.26 4.01 27.86
N ARG A 86 -10.08 3.35 27.02
CA ARG A 86 -11.34 3.91 26.54
C ARG A 86 -12.30 4.24 27.69
N ARG A 87 -12.41 3.34 28.68
CA ARG A 87 -13.21 3.53 29.90
C ARG A 87 -12.66 4.64 30.79
N ALA A 88 -11.35 4.88 30.76
CA ALA A 88 -10.71 5.99 31.47
C ALA A 88 -10.92 7.36 30.80
N GLY A 89 -11.65 7.43 29.69
CA GLY A 89 -12.08 8.67 29.06
C GLY A 89 -11.31 9.09 27.81
N LEU A 90 -10.27 8.34 27.40
CA LEU A 90 -9.60 8.61 26.12
C LEU A 90 -10.54 8.24 24.97
N GLU A 91 -10.63 9.11 23.97
CA GLU A 91 -11.44 8.83 22.78
C GLU A 91 -10.65 7.95 21.82
N ILE A 92 -11.12 6.71 21.64
CA ILE A 92 -10.50 5.71 20.77
C ILE A 92 -11.49 5.27 19.71
N LEU A 93 -11.05 5.29 18.44
CA LEU A 93 -11.71 4.67 17.30
C LEU A 93 -10.81 3.57 16.74
N VAL A 94 -11.32 2.35 16.66
CA VAL A 94 -10.61 1.23 16.02
C VAL A 94 -11.17 1.03 14.62
N THR A 95 -10.29 0.96 13.63
CA THR A 95 -10.66 0.76 12.23
C THR A 95 -10.13 -0.58 11.75
N ALA A 96 -11.02 -1.37 11.15
CA ALA A 96 -10.69 -2.67 10.57
C ALA A 96 -10.76 -2.58 9.04
N SER A 97 -9.78 -3.18 8.37
CA SER A 97 -9.66 -3.18 6.91
C SER A 97 -10.43 -4.31 6.22
N THR A 98 -10.84 -5.34 6.97
CA THR A 98 -11.65 -6.48 6.50
C THR A 98 -12.90 -6.66 7.37
N MET A 99 -13.95 -7.26 6.80
CA MET A 99 -15.18 -7.61 7.52
C MET A 99 -14.94 -8.71 8.55
N LYS A 100 -14.02 -9.65 8.25
CA LYS A 100 -13.59 -10.66 9.23
C LYS A 100 -12.98 -10.01 10.47
N ASP A 101 -11.99 -9.13 10.30
CA ASP A 101 -11.33 -8.47 11.42
C ASP A 101 -12.32 -7.55 12.16
N TYR A 102 -13.18 -6.85 11.42
CA TYR A 102 -14.24 -6.03 12.02
C TYR A 102 -15.13 -6.85 12.98
N ARG A 103 -15.60 -8.03 12.56
CA ARG A 103 -16.44 -8.90 13.40
C ARG A 103 -15.70 -9.34 14.65
N VAL A 104 -14.49 -9.87 14.49
CA VAL A 104 -13.66 -10.33 15.62
C VAL A 104 -13.38 -9.20 16.61
N LEU A 105 -12.96 -8.03 16.12
CA LEU A 105 -12.65 -6.89 16.98
C LEU A 105 -13.89 -6.33 17.69
N ARG A 106 -15.04 -6.33 17.02
CA ARG A 106 -16.31 -5.89 17.63
C ARG A 106 -16.79 -6.86 18.71
N GLU A 107 -16.60 -8.16 18.50
CA GLU A 107 -16.93 -9.19 19.50
C GLU A 107 -16.01 -9.10 20.71
N GLU A 108 -14.71 -8.89 20.49
CA GLU A 108 -13.70 -8.81 21.56
C GLU A 108 -13.68 -7.46 22.30
N MET A 109 -14.15 -6.37 21.68
CA MET A 109 -14.17 -5.02 22.25
C MET A 109 -15.54 -4.32 22.06
N PRO A 110 -16.62 -4.83 22.70
CA PRO A 110 -17.97 -4.30 22.48
C PRO A 110 -18.16 -2.85 22.93
N ASP A 111 -17.36 -2.37 23.88
CA ASP A 111 -17.43 -1.01 24.44
C ASP A 111 -16.54 0.01 23.70
N VAL A 112 -15.82 -0.44 22.66
CA VAL A 112 -14.94 0.43 21.86
C VAL A 112 -15.62 0.64 20.50
N ASN A 113 -15.55 1.87 19.99
CA ASN A 113 -16.05 2.15 18.65
C ASN A 113 -15.14 1.45 17.64
N VAL A 114 -15.59 0.31 17.13
CA VAL A 114 -14.96 -0.41 16.02
C VAL A 114 -15.75 -0.10 14.75
N VAL A 115 -15.07 0.37 13.71
CA VAL A 115 -15.66 0.67 12.41
C VAL A 115 -14.95 -0.12 11.32
N TYR A 116 -15.73 -0.57 10.34
CA TYR A 116 -15.20 -1.21 9.15
C TYR A 116 -14.91 -0.12 8.12
N ILE A 117 -13.64 0.04 7.77
CA ILE A 117 -13.20 0.94 6.72
C ILE A 117 -12.48 0.08 5.70
N PRO A 118 -13.12 -0.26 4.57
CA PRO A 118 -12.39 -0.89 3.50
C PRO A 118 -11.33 0.08 3.04
N LEU A 119 -10.08 -0.21 3.39
CA LEU A 119 -8.95 0.49 2.80
C LEU A 119 -8.82 -0.04 1.37
N HIS A 120 -9.61 0.55 0.50
CA HIS A 120 -9.45 0.46 -0.93
C HIS A 120 -8.71 1.74 -1.31
N ALA A 121 -7.47 1.65 -1.81
CA ALA A 121 -6.97 2.78 -2.56
C ALA A 121 -7.95 3.03 -3.73
N PRO A 122 -8.14 4.29 -4.16
CA PRO A 122 -8.73 4.49 -5.48
C PRO A 122 -7.92 3.66 -6.50
N GLY A 123 -8.61 3.01 -7.46
CA GLY A 123 -7.96 2.02 -8.33
C GLY A 123 -7.64 0.65 -7.69
N SER A 124 -8.00 0.36 -6.43
CA SER A 124 -7.76 -0.97 -5.84
C SER A 124 -8.65 -2.08 -6.41
N SER A 125 -9.85 -1.75 -6.91
CA SER A 125 -10.66 -2.69 -7.70
C SER A 125 -9.92 -3.08 -8.97
N VAL A 126 -9.28 -2.09 -9.61
CA VAL A 126 -8.39 -2.29 -10.74
C VAL A 126 -7.23 -3.16 -10.26
N MET A 127 -6.37 -2.73 -9.33
CA MET A 127 -5.22 -3.51 -8.83
C MET A 127 -5.52 -4.95 -8.37
N ARG A 128 -6.70 -5.21 -7.79
CA ARG A 128 -7.17 -6.56 -7.45
C ARG A 128 -7.52 -7.39 -8.68
N ASP A 129 -8.19 -6.79 -9.67
CA ASP A 129 -8.60 -7.45 -10.90
C ASP A 129 -7.39 -7.65 -11.85
N LEU A 130 -6.24 -7.03 -11.55
CA LEU A 130 -4.98 -7.16 -12.28
C LEU A 130 -4.11 -8.37 -11.87
N LEU A 131 -4.60 -9.32 -11.08
CA LEU A 131 -3.76 -10.36 -10.47
C LEU A 131 -3.79 -11.70 -11.24
N PRO A 132 -2.90 -11.97 -12.23
CA PRO A 132 -2.57 -13.33 -12.59
C PRO A 132 -1.77 -14.00 -11.47
N SER A 133 -1.95 -15.31 -11.32
CA SER A 133 -1.30 -16.14 -10.29
C SER A 133 0.22 -16.21 -10.39
N ASP A 134 0.80 -15.87 -11.55
CA ASP A 134 2.19 -16.20 -11.95
C ASP A 134 2.92 -15.02 -12.62
N GLY A 135 2.57 -13.77 -12.30
CA GLY A 135 2.90 -12.67 -13.18
C GLY A 135 4.34 -12.12 -13.10
N GLY A 136 4.82 -11.61 -14.24
CA GLY A 136 6.16 -11.04 -14.42
C GLY A 136 6.19 -9.51 -14.48
N ILE A 137 7.40 -8.95 -14.44
CA ILE A 137 7.73 -7.53 -14.65
C ILE A 137 8.07 -7.35 -16.13
N ALA A 138 7.32 -6.51 -16.84
CA ALA A 138 7.65 -6.15 -18.21
C ALA A 138 8.62 -4.97 -18.24
N THR A 139 9.66 -5.05 -19.06
CA THR A 139 10.58 -3.94 -19.29
C THR A 139 10.95 -3.82 -20.77
N HIS A 140 11.21 -2.59 -21.22
CA HIS A 140 11.92 -2.32 -22.46
C HIS A 140 13.13 -1.45 -22.12
N SER A 141 14.33 -1.96 -22.39
CA SER A 141 15.55 -1.19 -22.33
C SER A 141 16.65 -1.82 -23.17
N ASP A 142 17.37 -1.00 -23.91
CA ASP A 142 18.63 -1.40 -24.54
C ASP A 142 19.79 -1.47 -23.52
N GLU A 143 19.59 -0.97 -22.29
CA GLU A 143 20.55 -1.02 -21.19
C GLU A 143 20.40 -2.32 -20.38
N CYS A 144 20.64 -3.46 -21.02
CA CYS A 144 20.51 -4.78 -20.41
C CYS A 144 21.25 -4.95 -19.07
N GLY A 145 22.38 -4.26 -18.86
CA GLY A 145 23.12 -4.29 -17.59
C GLY A 145 22.26 -3.84 -16.40
N ARG A 146 21.49 -2.75 -16.56
CA ARG A 146 20.62 -2.24 -15.49
C ARG A 146 19.49 -3.20 -15.16
N ILE A 147 18.91 -3.87 -16.15
CA ILE A 147 17.85 -4.87 -15.92
C ILE A 147 18.38 -6.01 -15.06
N VAL A 148 19.60 -6.47 -15.34
CA VAL A 148 20.25 -7.57 -14.62
C VAL A 148 20.64 -7.15 -13.20
N GLU A 149 21.16 -5.95 -13.03
CA GLU A 149 21.47 -5.38 -11.71
C GLU A 149 20.20 -5.26 -10.85
N VAL A 150 19.09 -4.78 -11.41
CA VAL A 150 17.79 -4.75 -10.71
C VAL A 150 17.34 -6.16 -10.32
N ALA A 151 17.49 -7.15 -11.20
CA ALA A 151 17.17 -8.54 -10.87
C ALA A 151 18.02 -9.05 -9.70
N GLY A 152 19.32 -8.71 -9.67
CA GLY A 152 20.23 -9.07 -8.59
C GLY A 152 19.87 -8.43 -7.25
N GLU A 153 19.55 -7.13 -7.23
CA GLU A 153 19.10 -6.44 -6.01
C GLU A 153 17.78 -7.02 -5.46
N LEU A 154 16.87 -7.39 -6.36
CA LEU A 154 15.63 -8.06 -6.00
C LEU A 154 15.89 -9.46 -5.41
N GLU A 155 16.77 -10.25 -6.02
CA GLU A 155 17.16 -11.58 -5.52
C GLU A 155 17.86 -11.50 -4.17
N ALA A 156 18.71 -10.48 -3.95
CA ALA A 156 19.42 -10.26 -2.69
C ALA A 156 18.49 -10.08 -1.49
N VAL A 157 17.25 -9.60 -1.72
CA VAL A 157 16.21 -9.48 -0.69
C VAL A 157 15.20 -10.64 -0.69
N GLY A 158 15.51 -11.72 -1.43
CA GLY A 158 14.65 -12.91 -1.55
C GLY A 158 13.41 -12.70 -2.43
N PHE A 159 13.38 -11.64 -3.23
CA PHE A 159 12.33 -11.41 -4.22
C PHE A 159 12.77 -12.00 -5.56
N ASN A 160 11.99 -12.95 -6.10
CA ASN A 160 12.31 -13.64 -7.34
C ASN A 160 11.40 -13.17 -8.48
N PRO A 161 11.72 -12.05 -9.16
CA PRO A 161 10.92 -11.56 -10.27
C PRO A 161 11.11 -12.44 -11.51
N LEU A 162 10.05 -12.64 -12.29
CA LEU A 162 10.22 -12.96 -13.71
C LEU A 162 10.26 -11.64 -14.48
N ILE A 163 11.43 -11.22 -14.96
CA ILE A 163 11.58 -10.02 -15.77
C ILE A 163 11.51 -10.41 -17.25
N VAL A 164 10.55 -9.83 -17.93
CA VAL A 164 10.32 -10.01 -19.36
C VAL A 164 10.86 -8.77 -20.06
N ASN A 165 12.05 -8.90 -20.66
CA ASN A 165 12.66 -7.83 -21.44
C ASN A 165 12.23 -7.93 -22.90
N PHE A 166 11.64 -6.86 -23.39
CA PHE A 166 11.25 -6.69 -24.78
C PHE A 166 12.29 -5.79 -25.44
N SER A 167 13.45 -6.30 -25.81
CA SER A 167 14.43 -5.56 -26.62
C SER A 167 14.87 -6.44 -27.80
N GLU A 168 15.25 -5.81 -28.91
CA GLU A 168 15.88 -6.49 -30.05
C GLU A 168 17.28 -7.02 -29.69
N LYS A 169 17.89 -6.50 -28.62
CA LYS A 169 19.16 -6.98 -28.09
C LYS A 169 18.91 -7.99 -26.98
N GLU A 170 19.45 -9.20 -27.16
CA GLU A 170 19.48 -10.17 -26.07
C GLU A 170 20.30 -9.61 -24.90
N CYS A 171 19.69 -9.56 -23.72
CA CYS A 171 20.48 -9.40 -22.51
C CYS A 171 21.36 -10.63 -22.35
N SER A 172 22.65 -10.48 -22.61
CA SER A 172 23.66 -11.53 -22.57
C SER A 172 23.99 -12.02 -21.15
N ALA A 173 23.06 -11.91 -20.21
CA ALA A 173 23.27 -12.23 -18.81
C ALA A 173 22.54 -13.52 -18.40
N SER A 174 23.29 -14.39 -17.74
CA SER A 174 22.91 -15.70 -17.20
C SER A 174 21.93 -15.64 -16.01
N SER A 175 21.10 -14.60 -15.91
CA SER A 175 20.09 -14.51 -14.85
C SER A 175 18.88 -15.35 -15.25
N PRO A 176 18.52 -16.42 -14.51
CA PRO A 176 17.36 -17.25 -14.83
C PRO A 176 16.03 -16.49 -14.72
N TRP A 177 16.09 -15.30 -14.11
CA TRP A 177 14.98 -14.40 -13.86
C TRP A 177 14.65 -13.51 -15.06
N VAL A 178 15.55 -13.36 -16.03
CA VAL A 178 15.37 -12.48 -17.19
C VAL A 178 15.10 -13.31 -18.43
N ILE A 179 13.94 -13.10 -19.06
CA ILE A 179 13.60 -13.68 -20.36
C ILE A 179 13.51 -12.57 -21.41
N ASN A 180 14.20 -12.76 -22.54
CA ASN A 180 14.06 -11.87 -23.69
C ASN A 180 12.95 -12.38 -24.60
N VAL A 181 12.09 -11.50 -25.09
CA VAL A 181 10.96 -11.84 -25.97
C VAL A 181 10.79 -10.78 -27.04
N ALA A 182 10.43 -11.22 -28.25
CA ALA A 182 10.16 -10.32 -29.37
C ALA A 182 8.92 -9.45 -29.11
N THR A 183 8.94 -8.23 -29.65
CA THR A 183 7.94 -7.17 -29.45
C THR A 183 6.50 -7.58 -29.82
N ASP A 184 6.31 -8.43 -30.83
CA ASP A 184 4.97 -8.94 -31.21
C ASP A 184 4.32 -9.81 -30.13
N SER A 185 5.11 -10.34 -29.19
CA SER A 185 4.61 -11.18 -28.08
C SER A 185 4.16 -10.38 -26.85
N VAL A 186 4.44 -9.08 -26.78
CA VAL A 186 4.04 -8.20 -25.66
C VAL A 186 2.54 -8.25 -25.45
N PHE A 187 1.76 -8.14 -26.52
CA PHE A 187 0.30 -8.13 -26.46
C PHE A 187 -0.27 -9.43 -25.90
N ASN A 188 0.34 -10.56 -26.25
CA ASN A 188 -0.05 -11.88 -25.76
C ASN A 188 0.32 -12.11 -24.29
N LEU A 189 1.39 -11.46 -23.81
CA LEU A 189 1.88 -11.58 -22.43
C LEU A 189 1.29 -10.53 -21.49
N SER A 190 0.65 -9.48 -22.01
CA SER A 190 0.02 -8.38 -21.23
C SER A 190 -0.95 -8.82 -20.13
N SER A 191 -1.59 -9.98 -20.30
CA SER A 191 -2.49 -10.58 -19.30
C SER A 191 -1.75 -11.24 -18.12
N ARG A 192 -0.47 -11.59 -18.31
CA ARG A 192 0.44 -12.18 -17.32
C ARG A 192 1.38 -11.15 -16.70
N ILE A 193 1.49 -9.95 -17.26
CA ILE A 193 2.34 -8.89 -16.71
C ILE A 193 1.62 -8.24 -15.52
N VAL A 194 2.30 -8.16 -14.38
CA VAL A 194 1.76 -7.56 -13.14
C VAL A 194 2.22 -6.12 -12.98
N ILE A 195 3.42 -5.78 -13.46
CA ILE A 195 3.99 -4.43 -13.42
C ILE A 195 4.74 -4.18 -14.74
N GLY A 196 4.56 -3.01 -15.33
CA GLY A 196 5.44 -2.49 -16.38
C GLY A 196 6.50 -1.57 -15.82
N VAL A 197 7.72 -1.63 -16.34
CA VAL A 197 8.84 -0.78 -16.00
C VAL A 197 9.36 -0.17 -17.30
N ILE A 198 9.43 1.15 -17.36
CA ILE A 198 9.97 1.91 -18.50
C ILE A 198 11.28 2.55 -18.06
N LEU A 199 12.38 2.21 -18.75
CA LEU A 199 13.74 2.65 -18.39
C LEU A 199 14.34 3.65 -19.38
N ASP A 200 13.75 3.77 -20.57
CA ASP A 200 14.20 4.64 -21.64
C ASP A 200 13.02 5.41 -22.29
N GLU A 201 13.33 6.18 -23.32
CA GLU A 201 12.37 6.99 -24.09
C GLU A 201 12.20 6.49 -25.53
N SER A 202 12.49 5.21 -25.77
CA SER A 202 12.37 4.60 -27.10
C SER A 202 10.90 4.51 -27.54
N ALA A 203 10.67 4.49 -28.86
CA ALA A 203 9.32 4.32 -29.42
C ALA A 203 8.64 3.04 -28.91
N SER A 204 9.41 1.97 -28.75
CA SER A 204 8.93 0.70 -28.20
C SER A 204 8.53 0.81 -26.72
N SER A 205 9.26 1.59 -25.90
CA SER A 205 8.85 1.92 -24.54
C SER A 205 7.51 2.65 -24.47
N TYR A 206 7.24 3.58 -25.39
CA TYR A 206 5.92 4.21 -25.51
C TYR A 206 4.82 3.21 -25.89
N MET A 207 5.12 2.23 -26.76
CA MET A 207 4.16 1.17 -27.11
C MET A 207 3.86 0.25 -25.92
N VAL A 208 4.88 -0.16 -25.16
CA VAL A 208 4.72 -0.95 -23.93
C VAL A 208 3.92 -0.14 -22.89
N PHE A 209 4.23 1.14 -22.73
CA PHE A 209 3.48 2.05 -21.87
C PHE A 209 2.00 2.08 -22.26
N ASP A 210 1.66 2.39 -23.50
CA ASP A 210 0.26 2.50 -23.95
C ASP A 210 -0.49 1.16 -23.81
N ALA A 211 0.15 0.05 -24.18
CA ALA A 211 -0.44 -1.28 -24.07
C ALA A 211 -0.74 -1.65 -22.61
N LEU A 212 0.20 -1.43 -21.69
CA LEU A 212 0.04 -1.74 -20.28
C LEU A 212 -0.92 -0.75 -19.61
N TYR A 213 -0.83 0.53 -19.92
CA TYR A 213 -1.71 1.58 -19.40
C TYR A 213 -3.18 1.31 -19.75
N ARG A 214 -3.48 0.98 -21.01
CA ARG A 214 -4.84 0.64 -21.46
C ARG A 214 -5.39 -0.64 -20.84
N ASN A 215 -4.52 -1.61 -20.57
CA ASN A 215 -4.87 -2.81 -19.81
C ASN A 215 -4.89 -2.56 -18.30
N SER A 216 -4.84 -1.29 -17.89
CA SER A 216 -4.82 -0.86 -16.51
C SER A 216 -3.74 -1.57 -15.72
N ARG A 217 -2.54 -1.76 -16.25
CA ARG A 217 -1.41 -2.35 -15.51
C ARG A 217 -0.63 -1.24 -14.78
N PRO A 218 -0.14 -1.47 -13.56
CA PRO A 218 0.75 -0.53 -12.88
C PRO A 218 2.03 -0.35 -13.68
N LEU A 219 2.54 0.87 -13.71
CA LEU A 219 3.69 1.30 -14.49
C LEU A 219 4.65 2.06 -13.58
N ILE A 220 5.92 1.68 -13.59
CA ILE A 220 7.01 2.45 -13.02
C ILE A 220 7.77 3.07 -14.18
N VAL A 221 7.83 4.40 -14.23
CA VAL A 221 8.50 5.13 -15.31
C VAL A 221 9.74 5.80 -14.74
N CYS A 222 10.87 5.20 -15.06
CA CYS A 222 12.21 5.59 -14.67
C CYS A 222 12.95 6.30 -15.81
N SER A 223 12.26 7.23 -16.48
CA SER A 223 12.78 8.00 -17.60
C SER A 223 12.14 9.40 -17.63
N ASP A 224 12.67 10.28 -18.49
CA ASP A 224 12.14 11.64 -18.64
C ASP A 224 10.94 11.69 -19.60
N MET A 225 10.44 10.51 -20.01
CA MET A 225 9.31 10.29 -20.91
C MET A 225 8.09 11.14 -20.54
N ASP A 226 7.51 11.83 -21.52
CA ASP A 226 6.33 12.66 -21.32
C ASP A 226 5.07 11.78 -21.34
N ILE A 227 4.43 11.65 -20.19
CA ILE A 227 3.29 10.74 -19.98
C ILE A 227 2.24 11.37 -19.06
N PRO A 228 0.97 10.96 -19.17
CA PRO A 228 -0.07 11.33 -18.22
C PRO A 228 0.27 10.80 -16.81
N VAL A 229 0.63 11.70 -15.90
CA VAL A 229 1.02 11.39 -14.50
C VAL A 229 -0.20 11.22 -13.59
N ASP A 230 -1.38 11.51 -14.12
CA ASP A 230 -2.66 11.64 -13.43
C ASP A 230 -3.35 10.30 -13.13
N SER A 231 -2.72 9.16 -13.44
CA SER A 231 -3.20 7.86 -12.99
C SER A 231 -2.44 7.36 -11.75
N GLN A 232 -3.17 6.91 -10.74
CA GLN A 232 -2.60 6.22 -9.55
C GLN A 232 -1.87 4.91 -9.90
N MET A 233 -1.83 4.55 -11.19
CA MET A 233 -1.20 3.38 -11.74
C MET A 233 0.21 3.69 -12.27
N VAL A 234 0.54 4.96 -12.48
CA VAL A 234 1.84 5.40 -12.99
C VAL A 234 2.65 6.00 -11.85
N ILE A 235 3.76 5.37 -11.52
CA ILE A 235 4.76 5.87 -10.59
C ILE A 235 5.91 6.44 -11.43
N LYS A 236 5.89 7.76 -11.65
CA LYS A 236 6.98 8.46 -12.36
C LYS A 236 8.05 8.86 -11.35
N THR A 237 9.24 8.28 -11.48
CA THR A 237 10.40 8.58 -10.62
C THR A 237 11.43 9.48 -11.30
N GLY A 238 11.23 9.82 -12.58
CA GLY A 238 12.29 10.42 -13.40
C GLY A 238 13.42 9.42 -13.60
N ARG A 239 14.66 9.86 -13.83
CA ARG A 239 15.82 8.94 -13.82
C ARG A 239 16.05 8.40 -12.41
N CYS A 240 16.04 7.08 -12.28
CA CYS A 240 16.20 6.39 -11.00
C CYS A 240 17.43 5.47 -11.00
N SER A 241 18.03 5.31 -9.83
CA SER A 241 19.07 4.31 -9.60
C SER A 241 18.50 2.89 -9.57
N VAL A 242 19.37 1.88 -9.66
CA VAL A 242 18.97 0.46 -9.53
C VAL A 242 18.27 0.21 -8.20
N ASP A 243 18.83 0.72 -7.10
CA ASP A 243 18.28 0.56 -5.75
C ASP A 243 16.89 1.21 -5.61
N GLU A 244 16.72 2.41 -6.17
CA GLU A 244 15.44 3.12 -6.17
C GLU A 244 14.36 2.34 -6.94
N LEU A 245 14.74 1.78 -8.10
CA LEU A 245 13.85 0.97 -8.91
C LEU A 245 13.46 -0.33 -8.20
N ALA A 246 14.42 -1.07 -7.66
CA ALA A 246 14.19 -2.30 -6.91
C ALA A 246 13.27 -2.06 -5.70
N SER A 247 13.56 -1.01 -4.92
CA SER A 247 12.72 -0.59 -3.79
C SER A 247 11.30 -0.23 -4.20
N THR A 248 11.13 0.48 -5.33
CA THR A 248 9.82 0.84 -5.87
C THR A 248 9.04 -0.40 -6.31
N ILE A 249 9.69 -1.36 -6.98
CA ILE A 249 9.11 -2.64 -7.37
C ILE A 249 8.62 -3.41 -6.14
N ILE A 250 9.47 -3.57 -5.12
CA ILE A 250 9.12 -4.29 -3.88
C ILE A 250 7.94 -3.62 -3.18
N SER A 251 7.94 -2.29 -3.09
CA SER A 251 6.87 -1.50 -2.48
C SER A 251 5.54 -1.72 -3.21
N LEU A 252 5.56 -1.71 -4.55
CA LEU A 252 4.38 -1.92 -5.37
C LEU A 252 3.87 -3.37 -5.30
N PHE A 253 4.76 -4.37 -5.38
CA PHE A 253 4.41 -5.78 -5.18
C PHE A 253 3.84 -6.04 -3.80
N SER A 254 4.41 -5.44 -2.75
CA SER A 254 3.90 -5.57 -1.39
C SER A 254 2.48 -5.02 -1.27
N ARG A 255 2.16 -3.92 -1.97
CA ARG A 255 0.78 -3.38 -2.05
C ARG A 255 -0.14 -4.35 -2.77
N ILE A 256 0.28 -4.84 -3.93
CA ILE A 256 -0.45 -5.80 -4.75
C ILE A 256 -0.78 -7.08 -3.94
N GLU A 257 0.21 -7.68 -3.29
CA GLU A 257 0.05 -8.86 -2.45
C GLU A 257 -0.85 -8.60 -1.24
N TYR A 258 -0.73 -7.42 -0.63
CA TYR A 258 -1.62 -7.01 0.44
C TYR A 258 -3.07 -6.94 -0.06
N TYR A 259 -3.33 -6.30 -1.21
CA TYR A 259 -4.65 -6.26 -1.83
C TYR A 259 -5.18 -7.64 -2.22
N ARG A 260 -4.33 -8.55 -2.67
CA ARG A 260 -4.72 -9.94 -2.93
C ARG A 260 -5.27 -10.61 -1.68
N ARG A 261 -4.62 -10.40 -0.53
CA ARG A 261 -5.05 -10.97 0.76
C ARG A 261 -6.40 -10.40 1.21
N ILE A 262 -6.60 -9.08 1.10
CA ILE A 262 -7.83 -8.44 1.59
C ILE A 262 -8.97 -8.37 0.55
N GLY A 263 -8.67 -8.53 -0.73
CA GLY A 263 -9.59 -8.27 -1.85
C GLY A 263 -10.63 -9.37 -2.12
N SER A 264 -10.53 -10.51 -1.43
CA SER A 264 -11.53 -11.59 -1.50
C SER A 264 -12.87 -11.23 -0.84
N GLU A 265 -12.89 -10.18 -0.01
CA GLU A 265 -14.10 -9.70 0.64
C GLU A 265 -14.69 -8.55 -0.18
N ARG A 266 -15.82 -8.77 -0.87
CA ARG A 266 -16.62 -7.68 -1.45
C ARG A 266 -17.44 -7.04 -0.32
N PRO A 267 -17.15 -5.81 0.12
CA PRO A 267 -18.03 -5.16 1.08
C PRO A 267 -19.38 -4.84 0.45
N ALA A 268 -20.44 -5.03 1.22
CA ALA A 268 -21.70 -4.36 0.93
C ALA A 268 -21.45 -2.84 1.03
N SER A 269 -21.72 -2.11 -0.06
CA SER A 269 -21.46 -0.67 -0.20
C SER A 269 -22.00 0.18 0.96
N THR A 270 -23.10 -0.27 1.58
CA THR A 270 -23.75 0.39 2.71
C THR A 270 -22.98 0.32 4.03
N VAL A 271 -22.21 -0.73 4.28
CA VAL A 271 -21.42 -0.87 5.53
C VAL A 271 -20.14 -0.04 5.44
N ALA A 272 -19.51 -0.02 4.26
CA ALA A 272 -18.33 0.76 3.97
C ALA A 272 -18.56 2.28 4.11
N GLY A 273 -19.66 2.79 3.54
CA GLY A 273 -20.02 4.21 3.62
C GLY A 273 -20.17 4.69 5.06
N ARG A 274 -20.87 3.91 5.90
CA ARG A 274 -21.04 4.21 7.33
C ARG A 274 -19.72 4.28 8.10
N GLY A 275 -18.75 3.44 7.74
CA GLY A 275 -17.42 3.46 8.39
C GLY A 275 -16.63 4.73 8.08
N MET A 276 -16.67 5.18 6.82
CA MET A 276 -16.05 6.44 6.40
C MET A 276 -16.71 7.66 7.04
N ASP A 277 -18.04 7.66 7.15
CA ASP A 277 -18.78 8.74 7.81
C ASP A 277 -18.44 8.79 9.31
N ALA A 278 -18.38 7.64 10.00
CA ALA A 278 -17.98 7.57 11.40
C ALA A 278 -16.54 8.05 11.64
N LEU A 279 -15.62 7.72 10.72
CA LEU A 279 -14.25 8.25 10.76
C LEU A 279 -14.24 9.77 10.63
N LYS A 280 -14.97 10.31 9.64
CA LYS A 280 -15.11 11.75 9.44
C LYS A 280 -15.72 12.42 10.66
N GLU A 281 -16.81 11.91 11.22
CA GLU A 281 -17.44 12.44 12.44
C GLU A 281 -16.48 12.43 13.64
N PHE A 282 -15.70 11.37 13.81
CA PHE A 282 -14.71 11.27 14.87
C PHE A 282 -13.61 12.34 14.75
N ILE A 283 -13.21 12.67 13.51
CA ILE A 283 -12.27 13.75 13.20
C ILE A 283 -12.96 15.13 13.33
N ASP A 284 -14.14 15.31 12.74
CA ASP A 284 -14.89 16.57 12.64
C ASP A 284 -15.56 16.99 13.94
N GLY A 285 -15.75 16.08 14.89
CA GLY A 285 -16.11 16.42 16.27
C GLY A 285 -15.13 17.39 16.94
N MET A 286 -14.01 17.73 16.28
CA MET A 286 -13.13 18.86 16.60
C MET A 286 -13.67 20.23 16.17
N ARG A 287 -14.35 20.36 15.01
CA ARG A 287 -14.73 21.66 14.43
C ARG A 287 -15.81 22.39 15.22
N ARG A 288 -16.54 21.69 16.08
CA ARG A 288 -17.63 22.25 16.90
C ARG A 288 -17.22 22.58 18.34
N GLN A 289 -15.95 22.41 18.70
CA GLN A 289 -15.43 22.67 20.05
C GLN A 289 -14.35 23.76 20.09
N VAL A 290 -14.28 24.63 19.07
CA VAL A 290 -13.45 25.85 19.05
C VAL A 290 -14.36 27.06 19.01
#